data_AF-A0A344LH68-F1
#
_entry.id   AF-A0A344LH68-F1
#
_cell.length_a   1.000
_cell.length_b   1.000
_cell.length_c   1.000
_cell.angle_alpha   90.00
_cell.angle_beta   90.00
_cell.angle_gamma   90.00
#
_symmetry.space_group_name_H-M   'P 1'
#
loop_
_entity.id
_entity.type
_entity.pdbx_description
1 polymer ?
#
loop_
_entity_poly.entity_id
_entity_poly.type
_entity_poly.pdbx_seq_one_letter_code
_entity_poly.pdbx_strand_id
1 'polypeptide(L)'
;MTPENTVLLVGATVKVVRAAKDHGLSVILVQHQNKFTPEQAELADVTLIADFTDWSAVRPHAEAAYERWGFTTALGLTDPALDSAARINDLFGLPGTSYAVSRLLQDKFQMRQRLAEAGVSSAIGARLMTDRQSLLDFGAEFGYPFVAKPTDAAASLGVFRVTGPSDVDEVWRELEVLRGNGPARGCGGLFTVTDVIMEEYVDGPEFSVESFSFGGRHVVVSVTEKSTADGHFAELGHTVPARIDRFRENRIVGATREFLDAVGLTDGPGHTEIKFGARGPVVIESHNRIGGDRIHDLVEAVYGIDLTHYAVGWPFGLVSELRERPKPDGGAAVRFVEGTAGTVASIDGLDELRARPEVIAADALVSVGDRVGPVRDNHDRLALVAATGPTGDAAVKLCEELIENTLRIQVVAE
;
A
#
# COMPACT_ATOMS: atom_id res chain seq x y z
N MET A 1 17.64 27.54 0.70
CA MET A 1 16.57 26.82 1.43
C MET A 1 16.23 27.63 2.66
N THR A 2 14.94 27.82 2.94
CA THR A 2 14.45 28.39 4.20
C THR A 2 13.58 27.33 4.88
N PRO A 3 13.59 27.21 6.22
CA PRO A 3 12.87 26.14 6.91
C PRO A 3 11.38 26.07 6.54
N GLU A 4 10.72 27.22 6.39
CA GLU A 4 9.26 27.33 6.16
C GLU A 4 8.81 26.69 4.84
N ASN A 5 9.73 26.57 3.88
CA ASN A 5 9.48 26.03 2.54
C ASN A 5 10.31 24.76 2.28
N THR A 6 10.81 24.11 3.34
CA THR A 6 11.64 22.91 3.22
C THR A 6 10.92 21.69 3.79
N VAL A 7 10.84 20.64 2.99
CA VAL A 7 10.31 19.32 3.37
C VAL A 7 11.44 18.30 3.45
N LEU A 8 11.41 17.45 4.48
CA LEU A 8 12.24 16.25 4.52
C LEU A 8 11.43 15.07 3.97
N LEU A 9 11.87 14.49 2.86
CA LEU A 9 11.26 13.31 2.26
C LEU A 9 12.04 12.06 2.65
N VAL A 10 11.36 11.05 3.19
CA VAL A 10 11.96 9.77 3.57
C VAL A 10 11.53 8.70 2.56
N GLY A 11 12.48 7.98 1.96
CA GLY A 11 12.19 6.84 1.08
C GLY A 11 11.22 7.16 -0.06
N ALA A 12 11.25 8.40 -0.55
CA ALA A 12 10.28 8.91 -1.52
C ALA A 12 10.56 8.38 -2.92
N THR A 13 9.50 8.25 -3.72
CA THR A 13 9.61 8.00 -5.17
C THR A 13 9.97 9.28 -5.91
N VAL A 14 10.40 9.16 -7.16
CA VAL A 14 10.60 10.31 -8.06
C VAL A 14 9.34 11.18 -8.15
N LYS A 15 8.14 10.58 -8.27
CA LYS A 15 6.86 11.29 -8.36
C LYS A 15 6.64 12.20 -7.14
N VAL A 16 6.96 11.73 -5.94
CA VAL A 16 6.84 12.51 -4.69
C VAL A 16 7.84 13.66 -4.65
N VAL A 17 9.11 13.40 -5.02
CA VAL A 17 10.15 14.45 -5.07
C VAL A 17 9.75 15.53 -6.08
N ARG A 18 9.29 15.14 -7.26
CA ARG A 18 8.83 16.07 -8.30
C ARG A 18 7.63 16.89 -7.84
N ALA A 19 6.62 16.25 -7.21
CA ALA A 19 5.47 16.97 -6.66
C ALA A 19 5.88 18.04 -5.64
N ALA A 20 6.90 17.81 -4.82
CA ALA A 20 7.44 18.82 -3.92
C ALA A 20 8.10 19.98 -4.67
N LYS A 21 8.86 19.69 -5.74
CA LYS A 21 9.46 20.73 -6.58
C LYS A 21 8.44 21.54 -7.36
N ASP A 22 7.37 20.90 -7.86
CA ASP A 22 6.28 21.57 -8.57
C ASP A 22 5.50 22.55 -7.65
N HIS A 23 5.44 22.23 -6.35
CA HIS A 23 4.96 23.12 -5.29
C HIS A 23 5.95 24.22 -4.88
N GLY A 24 7.14 24.26 -5.49
CA GLY A 24 8.19 25.22 -5.18
C GLY A 24 8.94 24.95 -3.87
N LEU A 25 8.78 23.75 -3.29
CA LEU A 25 9.45 23.38 -2.04
C LEU A 25 10.95 23.11 -2.25
N SER A 26 11.73 23.37 -1.21
CA SER A 26 13.08 22.82 -1.06
C SER A 26 12.98 21.39 -0.50
N VAL A 27 13.75 20.47 -1.05
CA VAL A 27 13.68 19.04 -0.73
C VAL A 27 14.99 18.55 -0.12
N ILE A 28 14.89 18.03 1.10
CA ILE A 28 15.93 17.18 1.71
C ILE A 28 15.44 15.74 1.57
N LEU A 29 16.17 14.91 0.82
CA LEU A 29 15.81 13.52 0.58
C LEU A 29 16.68 12.58 1.40
N VAL A 30 16.08 11.76 2.26
CA VAL A 30 16.72 10.58 2.87
C VAL A 30 16.37 9.36 2.03
N GLN A 31 17.36 8.72 1.42
CA GLN A 31 17.13 7.63 0.46
C GLN A 31 18.12 6.48 0.61
N HIS A 32 17.64 5.26 0.37
CA HIS A 32 18.47 4.07 0.37
C HIS A 32 19.32 4.02 -0.90
N GLN A 33 20.61 3.69 -0.79
CA GLN A 33 21.56 3.69 -1.90
C GLN A 33 21.08 2.92 -3.14
N ASN A 34 20.43 1.77 -2.95
CA ASN A 34 19.93 0.93 -4.05
C ASN A 34 18.61 1.43 -4.67
N LYS A 35 17.96 2.42 -4.06
CA LYS A 35 16.69 3.00 -4.54
C LYS A 35 16.86 4.43 -5.07
N PHE A 36 18.03 5.03 -4.87
CA PHE A 36 18.33 6.37 -5.35
C PHE A 36 18.51 6.39 -6.87
N THR A 37 17.86 7.34 -7.54
CA THR A 37 17.92 7.48 -9.01
C THR A 37 18.63 8.76 -9.45
N PRO A 38 19.19 8.81 -10.67
CA PRO A 38 19.79 10.03 -11.20
C PRO A 38 18.83 11.22 -11.22
N GLU A 39 17.55 10.98 -11.51
CA GLU A 39 16.53 12.04 -11.52
C GLU A 39 16.29 12.61 -10.11
N GLN A 40 16.33 11.79 -9.07
CA GLN A 40 16.27 12.29 -7.69
C GLN A 40 17.48 13.16 -7.36
N ALA A 41 18.66 12.86 -7.90
CA ALA A 41 19.85 13.68 -7.73
C ALA A 41 19.72 15.07 -8.38
N GLU A 42 18.98 15.17 -9.49
CA GLU A 42 18.72 16.44 -10.17
C GLU A 42 17.63 17.27 -9.48
N LEU A 43 16.60 16.60 -8.93
CA LEU A 43 15.45 17.27 -8.34
C LEU A 43 15.66 17.68 -6.87
N ALA A 44 16.30 16.85 -6.06
CA ALA A 44 16.47 17.10 -4.63
C ALA A 44 17.57 18.14 -4.36
N ASP A 45 17.30 19.10 -3.48
CA ASP A 45 18.28 20.14 -3.11
C ASP A 45 19.41 19.57 -2.24
N VAL A 46 19.09 18.56 -1.42
CA VAL A 46 20.05 17.77 -0.63
C VAL A 46 19.62 16.31 -0.63
N THR A 47 20.57 15.40 -0.81
CA THR A 47 20.35 13.95 -0.63
C THR A 47 21.24 13.40 0.48
N LEU A 48 20.64 12.65 1.40
CA LEU A 48 21.29 11.93 2.48
C LEU A 48 21.08 10.43 2.23
N ILE A 49 22.16 9.71 1.97
CA ILE A 49 22.10 8.27 1.69
C ILE A 49 22.16 7.50 3.00
N ALA A 50 21.07 6.82 3.35
CA ALA A 50 20.95 6.02 4.55
C ALA A 50 19.92 4.90 4.34
N ASP A 51 20.03 3.83 5.11
CA ASP A 51 18.91 2.89 5.20
C ASP A 51 17.77 3.56 5.98
N PHE A 52 16.74 3.98 5.26
CA PHE A 52 15.65 4.75 5.84
C PHE A 52 14.66 3.91 6.65
N THR A 53 14.83 2.58 6.67
CA THR A 53 14.06 1.68 7.56
C THR A 53 14.74 1.50 8.92
N ASP A 54 16.02 1.83 9.04
CA ASP A 54 16.77 1.79 10.29
C ASP A 54 16.78 3.16 10.97
N TRP A 55 16.01 3.29 12.05
CA TRP A 55 15.94 4.53 12.83
C TRP A 55 17.31 4.99 13.36
N SER A 56 18.21 4.06 13.69
CA SER A 56 19.54 4.40 14.18
C SER A 56 20.42 5.03 13.10
N ALA A 57 20.20 4.67 11.83
CA ALA A 57 20.82 5.29 10.67
C ALA A 57 20.14 6.62 10.30
N VAL A 58 18.81 6.70 10.36
CA VAL A 58 18.05 7.91 9.96
C VAL A 58 18.25 9.08 10.93
N ARG A 59 18.19 8.82 12.23
CA ARG A 59 18.15 9.88 13.25
C ARG A 59 19.31 10.87 13.15
N PRO A 60 20.59 10.44 13.08
CA PRO A 60 21.72 11.38 12.99
C PRO A 60 21.65 12.27 11.73
N HIS A 61 21.17 11.72 10.61
CA HIS A 61 20.97 12.47 9.37
C HIS A 61 19.87 13.51 9.51
N ALA A 62 18.75 13.16 10.15
CA ALA A 62 17.64 14.08 10.39
C ALA A 62 18.06 15.22 11.35
N GLU A 63 18.79 14.92 12.42
CA GLU A 63 19.34 15.93 13.37
C GLU A 63 20.29 16.89 12.65
N ALA A 64 21.26 16.37 11.89
CA ALA A 64 22.19 17.21 11.14
C ALA A 64 21.49 18.06 10.07
N ALA A 65 20.48 17.50 9.39
CA ALA A 65 19.72 18.22 8.38
C ALA A 65 18.88 19.35 8.99
N TYR A 66 18.23 19.09 10.12
CA TYR A 66 17.42 20.07 10.82
C TYR A 66 18.29 21.21 11.36
N GLU A 67 19.44 20.90 11.96
CA GLU A 67 20.40 21.92 12.44
C GLU A 67 20.93 22.78 11.29
N ARG A 68 21.23 22.18 10.13
CA ARG A 68 21.89 22.88 9.03
C ARG A 68 20.94 23.72 8.16
N TRP A 69 19.76 23.18 7.86
CA TRP A 69 18.84 23.77 6.88
C TRP A 69 17.44 24.04 7.44
N GLY A 70 17.03 23.30 8.48
CA GLY A 70 15.66 23.27 8.97
C GLY A 70 14.67 22.65 7.97
N PHE A 71 13.51 22.24 8.47
CA PHE A 71 12.35 21.82 7.69
C PHE A 71 11.11 21.85 8.59
N THR A 72 9.91 21.99 8.01
CA THR A 72 8.66 22.10 8.79
C THR A 72 7.91 20.80 8.96
N THR A 73 8.22 19.78 8.17
CA THR A 73 7.63 18.44 8.27
C THR A 73 8.51 17.41 7.59
N ALA A 74 8.45 16.17 8.05
CA ALA A 74 8.94 15.00 7.35
C ALA A 74 7.77 14.19 6.77
N LEU A 75 7.89 13.74 5.53
CA LEU A 75 6.90 12.93 4.83
C LEU A 75 7.50 11.60 4.39
N GLY A 76 6.83 10.51 4.75
CA GLY A 76 7.03 9.18 4.19
C GLY A 76 5.73 8.79 3.49
N LEU A 77 5.80 8.49 2.18
CA LEU A 77 4.62 8.13 1.37
C LEU A 77 4.74 6.72 0.76
N THR A 78 5.66 5.93 1.29
CA THR A 78 5.86 4.50 0.97
C THR A 78 5.88 3.73 2.28
N ASP A 79 5.38 2.47 2.30
CA ASP A 79 5.33 1.64 3.51
C ASP A 79 6.60 1.70 4.36
N PRO A 80 7.80 1.42 3.82
CA PRO A 80 9.02 1.35 4.63
C PRO A 80 9.48 2.72 5.18
N ALA A 81 8.89 3.83 4.74
CA ALA A 81 9.29 5.18 5.16
C ALA A 81 8.38 5.81 6.21
N LEU A 82 7.18 5.26 6.43
CA LEU A 82 6.15 5.86 7.28
C LEU A 82 6.64 6.06 8.73
N ASP A 83 7.18 5.01 9.34
CA ASP A 83 7.65 5.05 10.73
C ASP A 83 8.80 6.03 10.93
N SER A 84 9.77 6.05 10.02
CA SER A 84 10.91 6.97 10.10
C SER A 84 10.48 8.43 9.96
N ALA A 85 9.60 8.74 9.00
CA ALA A 85 9.07 10.10 8.85
C ALA A 85 8.28 10.53 10.10
N ALA A 86 7.42 9.65 10.63
CA ALA A 86 6.64 9.93 11.82
C ALA A 86 7.52 10.16 13.07
N ARG A 87 8.58 9.37 13.24
CA ARG A 87 9.57 9.56 14.31
C ARG A 87 10.35 10.86 14.18
N ILE A 88 10.66 11.30 12.96
CA ILE A 88 11.28 12.61 12.73
C ILE A 88 10.34 13.73 13.17
N ASN A 89 9.05 13.63 12.82
CA ASN A 89 8.05 14.63 13.23
C ASN A 89 7.95 14.70 14.76
N ASP A 90 7.83 13.56 15.44
CA ASP A 90 7.78 13.50 16.90
C ASP A 90 9.08 14.04 17.55
N LEU A 91 10.24 13.70 16.99
CA LEU A 91 11.56 14.12 17.51
C LEU A 91 11.71 15.65 17.55
N PHE A 92 11.22 16.33 16.52
CA PHE A 92 11.34 17.79 16.40
C PHE A 92 10.04 18.55 16.77
N GLY A 93 8.98 17.84 17.16
CA GLY A 93 7.68 18.43 17.46
C GLY A 93 7.00 19.07 16.24
N LEU A 94 7.24 18.52 15.06
CA LEU A 94 6.72 19.01 13.79
C LEU A 94 5.29 18.49 13.53
N PRO A 95 4.48 19.21 12.75
CA PRO A 95 3.22 18.70 12.25
C PRO A 95 3.42 17.43 11.40
N GLY A 96 2.37 16.62 11.29
CA GLY A 96 2.36 15.38 10.52
C GLY A 96 1.81 14.20 11.32
N THR A 97 1.84 13.00 10.72
CA THR A 97 1.46 11.78 11.42
C THR A 97 2.48 11.47 12.52
N SER A 98 2.01 11.27 13.75
CA SER A 98 2.85 10.84 14.87
C SER A 98 3.29 9.38 14.74
N TYR A 99 4.38 9.01 15.41
CA TYR A 99 4.85 7.63 15.39
C TYR A 99 3.82 6.66 15.96
N ALA A 100 3.07 7.07 17.00
CA ALA A 100 2.01 6.25 17.57
C ALA A 100 0.91 5.91 16.54
N VAL A 101 0.45 6.90 15.76
CA VAL A 101 -0.55 6.68 14.70
C VAL A 101 0.03 5.84 13.56
N SER A 102 1.26 6.13 13.14
CA SER A 102 1.98 5.35 12.12
C SER A 102 2.07 3.87 12.48
N ARG A 103 2.38 3.56 13.76
CA ARG A 103 2.42 2.18 14.27
C ARG A 103 1.06 1.50 14.31
N LEU A 104 0.00 2.21 14.69
CA LEU A 104 -1.36 1.65 14.65
C LEU A 104 -1.79 1.26 13.23
N LEU A 105 -1.27 1.94 12.21
CA LEU A 105 -1.58 1.65 10.82
C LEU A 105 -0.73 0.50 10.27
N GLN A 106 0.57 0.45 10.59
CA GLN A 106 1.46 -0.60 10.09
C GLN A 106 1.41 -1.91 10.88
N ASP A 107 1.05 -1.88 12.17
CA ASP A 107 0.98 -3.05 13.03
C ASP A 107 -0.46 -3.57 13.11
N LYS A 108 -0.73 -4.65 12.38
CA LYS A 108 -2.07 -5.25 12.30
C LYS A 108 -2.62 -5.66 13.67
N PHE A 109 -1.76 -6.07 14.63
CA PHE A 109 -2.23 -6.45 15.95
C PHE A 109 -2.59 -5.23 16.79
N GLN A 110 -1.74 -4.20 16.82
CA GLN A 110 -2.06 -2.95 17.52
C GLN A 110 -3.29 -2.27 16.93
N MET A 111 -3.45 -2.32 15.60
CA MET A 111 -4.67 -1.89 14.91
C MET A 111 -5.90 -2.61 15.48
N ARG A 112 -5.89 -3.95 15.53
CA ARG A 112 -7.01 -4.75 16.04
C ARG A 112 -7.35 -4.41 17.49
N GLN A 113 -6.34 -4.29 18.34
CA GLN A 113 -6.53 -3.90 19.74
C GLN A 113 -7.20 -2.53 19.84
N ARG A 114 -6.70 -1.54 19.07
CA ARG A 114 -7.25 -0.19 19.07
C ARG A 114 -8.71 -0.15 18.62
N LEU A 115 -9.07 -0.91 17.58
CA LEU A 115 -10.45 -0.97 17.09
C LEU A 115 -11.39 -1.64 18.08
N ALA A 116 -10.93 -2.68 18.77
CA ALA A 116 -11.69 -3.34 19.83
C ALA A 116 -11.91 -2.39 21.03
N GLU A 117 -10.87 -1.68 21.47
CA GLU A 117 -10.94 -0.69 22.55
C GLU A 117 -11.87 0.48 22.23
N ALA A 118 -11.85 0.96 20.98
CA ALA A 118 -12.71 2.03 20.51
C ALA A 118 -14.16 1.58 20.24
N GLY A 119 -14.43 0.27 20.29
CA GLY A 119 -15.77 -0.29 20.03
C GLY A 119 -16.22 -0.15 18.58
N VAL A 120 -15.26 -0.12 17.64
CA VAL A 120 -15.53 0.06 16.20
C VAL A 120 -16.34 -1.12 15.67
N SER A 121 -17.38 -0.82 14.89
CA SER A 121 -18.33 -1.82 14.37
C SER A 121 -17.68 -2.93 13.52
N SER A 122 -16.53 -2.63 12.92
CA SER A 122 -15.75 -3.53 12.07
C SER A 122 -14.70 -4.36 12.83
N ALA A 123 -14.65 -4.30 14.17
CA ALA A 123 -13.68 -5.06 14.95
C ALA A 123 -13.95 -6.58 14.87
N ILE A 124 -12.88 -7.35 14.74
CA ILE A 124 -12.89 -8.82 14.74
C ILE A 124 -11.91 -9.35 15.78
N GLY A 125 -12.14 -10.59 16.23
CA GLY A 125 -11.26 -11.31 17.13
C GLY A 125 -9.87 -11.50 16.52
N ALA A 126 -8.85 -11.16 17.29
CA ALA A 126 -7.46 -11.33 16.91
C ALA A 126 -6.56 -11.62 18.13
N ARG A 127 -5.49 -12.39 17.91
CA ARG A 127 -4.47 -12.74 18.91
C ARG A 127 -3.10 -12.87 18.28
N LEU A 128 -2.05 -12.72 19.08
CA LEU A 128 -0.71 -13.09 18.65
C LEU A 128 -0.52 -14.62 18.72
N MET A 129 0.16 -15.17 17.73
CA MET A 129 0.62 -16.55 17.72
C MET A 129 1.86 -16.68 18.60
N THR A 130 1.73 -17.37 19.72
CA THR A 130 2.82 -17.58 20.69
C THR A 130 3.54 -18.90 20.47
N ASP A 131 2.80 -19.94 20.09
CA ASP A 131 3.30 -21.29 19.84
C ASP A 131 2.36 -22.05 18.90
N ARG A 132 2.71 -23.29 18.55
CA ARG A 132 1.88 -24.17 17.74
C ARG A 132 0.48 -24.40 18.33
N GLN A 133 0.38 -24.50 19.66
CA GLN A 133 -0.89 -24.77 20.33
C GLN A 133 -1.85 -23.59 20.22
N SER A 134 -1.33 -22.36 20.19
CA SER A 134 -2.13 -21.14 20.02
C SER A 134 -2.95 -21.11 18.73
N LEU A 135 -2.50 -21.76 17.65
CA LEU A 135 -3.27 -21.94 16.39
C LEU A 135 -4.51 -22.83 16.60
N LEU A 136 -4.36 -23.91 17.36
CA LEU A 136 -5.48 -24.81 17.69
C LEU A 136 -6.47 -24.12 18.63
N ASP A 137 -5.96 -23.43 19.64
CA ASP A 137 -6.77 -22.73 20.64
C ASP A 137 -7.57 -21.58 20.00
N PHE A 138 -6.96 -20.83 19.07
CA PHE A 138 -7.65 -19.79 18.32
C PHE A 138 -8.80 -20.37 17.50
N GLY A 139 -8.55 -21.45 16.74
CA GLY A 139 -9.58 -22.12 15.95
C GLY A 139 -10.70 -22.74 16.79
N ALA A 140 -10.40 -23.21 18.00
CA ALA A 140 -11.39 -23.73 18.93
C ALA A 140 -12.31 -22.63 19.51
N GLU A 141 -11.78 -21.43 19.72
CA GLU A 141 -12.52 -20.31 20.32
C GLU A 141 -13.28 -19.47 19.27
N PHE A 142 -12.61 -19.08 18.18
CA PHE A 142 -13.16 -18.19 17.17
C PHE A 142 -13.70 -18.93 15.94
N GLY A 143 -13.43 -20.23 15.82
CA GLY A 143 -13.84 -21.06 14.69
C GLY A 143 -12.85 -21.07 13.52
N TYR A 144 -13.19 -21.88 12.52
CA TYR A 144 -12.46 -21.99 11.25
C TYR A 144 -13.35 -21.54 10.07
N PRO A 145 -12.76 -21.02 8.98
CA PRO A 145 -11.35 -20.72 8.84
C PRO A 145 -10.93 -19.46 9.60
N PHE A 146 -9.63 -19.33 9.88
CA PHE A 146 -9.02 -18.08 10.33
C PHE A 146 -7.77 -17.76 9.51
N VAL A 147 -7.23 -16.55 9.64
CA VAL A 147 -6.00 -16.11 8.96
C VAL A 147 -4.85 -16.02 9.94
N ALA A 148 -3.69 -16.57 9.59
CA ALA A 148 -2.42 -16.31 10.28
C ALA A 148 -1.48 -15.55 9.34
N LYS A 149 -0.96 -14.40 9.77
CA LYS A 149 -0.07 -13.55 8.96
C LYS A 149 0.89 -12.72 9.82
N PRO A 150 2.05 -12.28 9.28
CA PRO A 150 2.91 -11.33 9.97
C PRO A 150 2.16 -10.05 10.38
N THR A 151 2.56 -9.43 11.49
CA THR A 151 1.93 -8.19 11.98
C THR A 151 2.25 -6.97 11.13
N ASP A 152 3.44 -6.91 10.53
CA ASP A 152 4.03 -5.72 9.88
C ASP A 152 4.52 -5.94 8.44
N ALA A 153 4.21 -7.10 7.84
CA ALA A 153 4.49 -7.35 6.43
C ALA A 153 3.42 -6.76 5.50
N ALA A 154 3.79 -6.59 4.23
CA ALA A 154 2.96 -6.10 3.14
C ALA A 154 2.89 -7.12 1.98
N ALA A 155 2.11 -6.80 0.93
CA ALA A 155 2.06 -7.55 -0.33
C ALA A 155 1.58 -9.01 -0.22
N SER A 156 0.67 -9.29 0.71
CA SER A 156 0.12 -10.63 0.99
C SER A 156 1.17 -11.69 1.37
N LEU A 157 2.34 -11.25 1.79
CA LEU A 157 3.44 -12.13 2.19
C LEU A 157 3.09 -12.90 3.47
N GLY A 158 3.23 -14.22 3.42
CA GLY A 158 3.10 -15.08 4.60
C GLY A 158 1.68 -15.12 5.17
N VAL A 159 0.67 -14.86 4.34
CA VAL A 159 -0.74 -14.91 4.73
C VAL A 159 -1.29 -16.32 4.50
N PHE A 160 -1.60 -17.03 5.59
CA PHE A 160 -2.13 -18.39 5.55
C PHE A 160 -3.59 -18.43 5.99
N ARG A 161 -4.44 -19.12 5.23
CA ARG A 161 -5.81 -19.45 5.63
C ARG A 161 -5.80 -20.83 6.29
N VAL A 162 -6.04 -20.88 7.59
CA VAL A 162 -6.15 -22.12 8.36
C VAL A 162 -7.60 -22.58 8.31
N THR A 163 -7.87 -23.71 7.63
CA THR A 163 -9.24 -24.22 7.41
C THR A 163 -9.65 -25.29 8.41
N GLY A 164 -8.69 -25.88 9.11
CA GLY A 164 -8.95 -26.81 10.20
C GLY A 164 -7.69 -27.22 10.97
N PRO A 165 -7.84 -28.11 11.97
CA PRO A 165 -6.71 -28.61 12.76
C PRO A 165 -5.62 -29.32 11.93
N SER A 166 -5.96 -29.87 10.76
CA SER A 166 -5.02 -30.53 9.85
C SER A 166 -3.96 -29.60 9.29
N ASP A 167 -4.25 -28.31 9.18
CA ASP A 167 -3.39 -27.34 8.49
C ASP A 167 -2.33 -26.76 9.43
N VAL A 168 -2.51 -26.94 10.75
CA VAL A 168 -1.70 -26.30 11.80
C VAL A 168 -0.23 -26.65 11.69
N ASP A 169 0.10 -27.91 11.42
CA ASP A 169 1.51 -28.35 11.34
C ASP A 169 2.26 -27.70 10.17
N GLU A 170 1.59 -27.58 9.03
CA GLU A 170 2.15 -26.94 7.84
C GLU A 170 2.30 -25.44 8.05
N VAL A 171 1.23 -24.77 8.48
CA VAL A 171 1.21 -23.32 8.69
C VAL A 171 2.21 -22.90 9.76
N TRP A 172 2.29 -23.62 10.88
CA TRP A 172 3.29 -23.37 11.91
C TRP A 172 4.72 -23.43 11.35
N ARG A 173 5.04 -24.49 10.60
CA ARG A 173 6.37 -24.69 10.02
C ARG A 173 6.73 -23.58 9.03
N GLU A 174 5.81 -23.18 8.15
CA GLU A 174 6.04 -22.10 7.18
C GLU A 174 6.24 -20.74 7.87
N LEU A 175 5.43 -20.43 8.88
CA LEU A 175 5.57 -19.19 9.64
C LEU A 175 6.86 -19.12 10.46
N GLU A 176 7.31 -20.24 11.05
CA GLU A 176 8.59 -20.30 11.75
C GLU A 176 9.79 -20.13 10.82
N VAL A 177 9.69 -20.55 9.55
CA VAL A 177 10.72 -20.27 8.54
C VAL A 177 10.79 -18.78 8.22
N LEU A 178 9.64 -18.10 8.20
CA LEU A 178 9.58 -16.65 8.01
C LEU A 178 10.09 -15.90 9.23
N ARG A 179 9.87 -16.36 10.46
CA ARG A 179 10.34 -15.67 11.67
C ARG A 179 11.85 -15.50 11.68
N GLY A 180 12.30 -14.28 12.01
CA GLY A 180 13.72 -13.94 12.06
C GLY A 180 14.38 -13.79 10.70
N ASN A 181 13.64 -13.99 9.61
CA ASN A 181 14.07 -13.74 8.24
C ASN A 181 13.11 -12.74 7.58
N GLY A 182 13.64 -11.89 6.68
CA GLY A 182 12.83 -11.26 5.65
C GLY A 182 12.80 -12.15 4.41
N PRO A 183 11.76 -12.10 3.56
CA PRO A 183 11.83 -12.77 2.27
C PRO A 183 13.01 -12.25 1.47
N ALA A 184 13.72 -13.15 0.80
CA ALA A 184 14.84 -12.80 -0.08
C ALA A 184 14.40 -12.07 -1.39
N ARG A 185 13.15 -11.60 -1.49
CA ARG A 185 12.54 -11.06 -2.72
C ARG A 185 11.84 -9.73 -2.46
N GLY A 186 11.88 -8.84 -3.46
CA GLY A 186 11.19 -7.54 -3.44
C GLY A 186 11.63 -6.61 -2.31
N CYS A 187 10.69 -5.86 -1.75
CA CYS A 187 10.93 -5.08 -0.53
C CYS A 187 10.95 -5.97 0.74
N GLY A 188 10.69 -7.27 0.64
CA GLY A 188 10.66 -8.22 1.75
C GLY A 188 11.95 -8.25 2.57
N GLY A 189 13.12 -8.04 1.93
CA GLY A 189 14.40 -7.99 2.63
C GLY A 189 14.57 -6.80 3.59
N LEU A 190 13.65 -5.83 3.55
CA LEU A 190 13.61 -4.69 4.48
C LEU A 190 12.71 -4.96 5.70
N PHE A 191 11.96 -6.07 5.71
CA PHE A 191 11.06 -6.43 6.80
C PHE A 191 11.62 -7.65 7.52
N THR A 192 11.64 -7.62 8.86
CA THR A 192 11.95 -8.80 9.67
C THR A 192 10.66 -9.27 10.31
N VAL A 193 10.18 -10.45 9.92
CA VAL A 193 8.99 -11.02 10.56
C VAL A 193 9.33 -11.36 12.02
N THR A 194 8.71 -10.63 12.93
CA THR A 194 8.90 -10.78 14.38
C THR A 194 7.70 -11.51 14.97
N ASP A 195 6.53 -10.93 14.78
CA ASP A 195 5.27 -11.40 15.32
C ASP A 195 4.29 -11.82 14.22
N VAL A 196 3.40 -12.74 14.59
CA VAL A 196 2.35 -13.26 13.73
C VAL A 196 1.03 -13.06 14.44
N ILE A 197 0.06 -12.47 13.74
CA ILE A 197 -1.31 -12.31 14.18
C ILE A 197 -2.18 -13.44 13.62
N MET A 198 -3.08 -13.96 14.45
CA MET A 198 -4.20 -14.80 14.08
C MET A 198 -5.48 -13.96 14.17
N GLU A 199 -6.31 -13.96 13.15
CA GLU A 199 -7.57 -13.21 13.13
C GLU A 199 -8.71 -13.97 12.42
N GLU A 200 -9.96 -13.69 12.79
CA GLU A 200 -11.14 -14.27 12.12
C GLU A 200 -11.06 -14.08 10.60
N TYR A 201 -11.35 -15.13 9.82
CA TYR A 201 -11.45 -15.00 8.38
C TYR A 201 -12.73 -14.26 7.99
N VAL A 202 -12.57 -13.17 7.24
CA VAL A 202 -13.69 -12.44 6.66
C VAL A 202 -13.89 -12.94 5.24
N ASP A 203 -14.96 -13.69 5.01
CA ASP A 203 -15.35 -14.13 3.67
C ASP A 203 -16.16 -13.04 2.97
N GLY A 204 -15.78 -12.70 1.74
CA GLY A 204 -16.44 -11.65 0.95
C GLY A 204 -15.50 -10.89 0.02
N PRO A 205 -16.06 -10.04 -0.87
CA PRO A 205 -15.27 -9.25 -1.81
C PRO A 205 -14.37 -8.25 -1.08
N GLU A 206 -13.24 -7.95 -1.69
CA GLU A 206 -12.21 -7.06 -1.16
C GLU A 206 -12.14 -5.75 -1.93
N PHE A 207 -11.88 -4.68 -1.19
CA PHE A 207 -11.79 -3.32 -1.70
C PHE A 207 -10.59 -2.63 -1.07
N SER A 208 -10.01 -1.67 -1.78
CA SER A 208 -9.24 -0.61 -1.14
C SER A 208 -10.03 0.69 -1.15
N VAL A 209 -9.77 1.54 -0.16
CA VAL A 209 -10.41 2.84 -0.03
C VAL A 209 -9.32 3.89 0.04
N GLU A 210 -9.34 4.77 -0.95
CA GLU A 210 -8.40 5.87 -1.05
C GLU A 210 -9.05 7.11 -0.44
N SER A 211 -8.41 7.66 0.59
CA SER A 211 -8.95 8.76 1.37
C SER A 211 -7.89 9.83 1.63
N PHE A 212 -8.36 11.03 1.98
CA PHE A 212 -7.52 12.09 2.50
C PHE A 212 -8.17 12.71 3.74
N SER A 213 -7.38 12.90 4.78
CA SER A 213 -7.81 13.50 6.04
C SER A 213 -7.38 14.96 6.12
N PHE A 214 -8.28 15.81 6.61
CA PHE A 214 -8.05 17.24 6.78
C PHE A 214 -8.46 17.62 8.21
N GLY A 215 -7.50 17.82 9.11
CA GLY A 215 -7.78 18.13 10.52
C GLY A 215 -8.74 17.15 11.20
N GLY A 216 -8.65 15.86 10.91
CA GLY A 216 -9.52 14.80 11.43
C GLY A 216 -10.81 14.58 10.63
N ARG A 217 -11.07 15.38 9.58
CA ARG A 217 -12.20 15.14 8.68
C ARG A 217 -11.76 14.28 7.50
N HIS A 218 -12.37 13.10 7.39
CA HIS A 218 -12.00 12.11 6.38
C HIS A 218 -12.86 12.19 5.11
N VAL A 219 -12.21 12.50 3.98
CA VAL A 219 -12.81 12.43 2.65
C VAL A 219 -12.37 11.15 1.96
N VAL A 220 -13.30 10.23 1.76
CA VAL A 220 -13.08 9.09 0.85
C VAL A 220 -13.15 9.61 -0.57
N VAL A 221 -12.05 9.49 -1.30
CA VAL A 221 -11.92 9.86 -2.71
C VAL A 221 -12.48 8.74 -3.57
N SER A 222 -11.99 7.52 -3.36
CA SER A 222 -12.37 6.35 -4.15
C SER A 222 -12.61 5.12 -3.29
N VAL A 223 -13.57 4.30 -3.70
CA VAL A 223 -13.63 2.89 -3.34
C VAL A 223 -13.20 2.12 -4.58
N THR A 224 -12.19 1.29 -4.44
CA THR A 224 -11.53 0.52 -5.50
C THR A 224 -11.83 -0.95 -5.30
N GLU A 225 -12.32 -1.61 -6.35
CA GLU A 225 -12.56 -3.05 -6.34
C GLU A 225 -11.25 -3.79 -6.59
N LYS A 226 -10.94 -4.78 -5.75
CA LYS A 226 -9.81 -5.68 -5.95
C LYS A 226 -10.27 -6.99 -6.58
N SER A 227 -9.52 -7.47 -7.56
CA SER A 227 -9.60 -8.82 -8.09
C SER A 227 -8.45 -9.65 -7.53
N THR A 228 -8.74 -10.80 -6.94
CA THR A 228 -7.74 -11.71 -6.34
C THR A 228 -7.79 -13.08 -7.00
N ALA A 229 -6.66 -13.77 -7.05
CA ALA A 229 -6.60 -15.14 -7.55
C ALA A 229 -7.39 -16.12 -6.65
N ASP A 230 -7.95 -17.18 -7.23
CA ASP A 230 -8.61 -18.21 -6.45
C ASP A 230 -7.60 -18.98 -5.57
N GLY A 231 -7.92 -19.08 -4.27
CA GLY A 231 -7.13 -19.85 -3.30
C GLY A 231 -5.88 -19.16 -2.76
N HIS A 232 -5.50 -17.97 -3.26
CA HIS A 232 -4.31 -17.23 -2.83
C HIS A 232 -4.66 -15.73 -2.68
N PHE A 233 -3.93 -14.99 -1.85
CA PHE A 233 -4.22 -13.57 -1.58
C PHE A 233 -3.52 -12.62 -2.57
N ALA A 234 -3.07 -13.13 -3.72
CA ALA A 234 -2.41 -12.34 -4.75
C ALA A 234 -3.44 -11.54 -5.57
N GLU A 235 -3.12 -10.28 -5.83
CA GLU A 235 -3.98 -9.35 -6.55
C GLU A 235 -3.75 -9.44 -8.07
N LEU A 236 -4.83 -9.71 -8.80
CA LEU A 236 -4.87 -9.84 -10.27
C LEU A 236 -5.31 -8.55 -10.97
N GLY A 237 -5.88 -7.60 -10.23
CA GLY A 237 -6.15 -6.27 -10.75
C GLY A 237 -6.98 -5.41 -9.83
N HIS A 238 -7.06 -4.13 -10.19
CA HIS A 238 -7.85 -3.13 -9.48
C HIS A 238 -8.79 -2.42 -10.46
N THR A 239 -9.97 -2.01 -9.99
CA THR A 239 -10.97 -1.31 -10.81
C THR A 239 -11.55 -0.12 -10.06
N VAL A 240 -11.55 1.04 -10.71
CA VAL A 240 -11.99 2.34 -10.16
C VAL A 240 -13.06 2.95 -11.08
N PRO A 241 -14.21 3.40 -10.56
CA PRO A 241 -14.73 3.12 -9.22
C PRO A 241 -15.10 1.64 -9.05
N ALA A 242 -15.20 1.18 -7.81
CA ALA A 242 -15.70 -0.16 -7.50
C ALA A 242 -17.11 -0.37 -8.08
N ARG A 243 -17.34 -1.52 -8.72
CA ARG A 243 -18.61 -1.85 -9.36
C ARG A 243 -19.61 -2.44 -8.34
N ILE A 244 -20.07 -1.59 -7.43
CA ILE A 244 -20.94 -1.96 -6.31
C ILE A 244 -22.17 -1.06 -6.22
N ASP A 245 -23.20 -1.54 -5.52
CA ASP A 245 -24.37 -0.70 -5.22
C ASP A 245 -24.05 0.38 -4.17
N ARG A 246 -24.91 1.40 -4.13
CA ARG A 246 -24.76 2.55 -3.23
C ARG A 246 -24.85 2.16 -1.74
N PHE A 247 -25.57 1.09 -1.41
CA PHE A 247 -25.69 0.65 -0.02
C PHE A 247 -24.35 0.12 0.48
N ARG A 248 -23.71 -0.77 -0.28
CA ARG A 248 -22.38 -1.33 0.01
C ARG A 248 -21.34 -0.21 0.06
N GLU A 249 -21.35 0.67 -0.93
CA GLU A 249 -20.44 1.82 -0.98
C GLU A 249 -20.55 2.71 0.26
N ASN A 250 -21.78 3.10 0.65
CA ASN A 250 -21.98 3.93 1.85
C ASN A 250 -21.50 3.25 3.13
N ARG A 251 -21.68 1.92 3.25
CA ARG A 251 -21.21 1.14 4.40
C ARG A 251 -19.69 1.11 4.46
N ILE A 252 -19.02 0.89 3.33
CA ILE A 252 -17.55 0.93 3.22
C ILE A 252 -17.02 2.31 3.60
N VAL A 253 -17.58 3.38 3.01
CA VAL A 253 -17.19 4.77 3.33
C VAL A 253 -17.38 5.07 4.82
N GLY A 254 -18.50 4.65 5.42
CA GLY A 254 -18.76 4.84 6.84
C GLY A 254 -17.72 4.13 7.72
N ALA A 255 -17.43 2.86 7.41
CA ALA A 255 -16.45 2.07 8.17
C ALA A 255 -15.03 2.64 8.05
N THR A 256 -14.62 3.13 6.86
CA THR A 256 -13.33 3.81 6.70
C THR A 256 -13.24 5.04 7.58
N ARG A 257 -14.30 5.86 7.66
CA ARG A 257 -14.29 7.06 8.51
C ARG A 257 -14.20 6.72 9.99
N GLU A 258 -15.04 5.79 10.45
CA GLU A 258 -15.04 5.30 11.84
C GLU A 258 -13.66 4.73 12.23
N PHE A 259 -13.03 3.99 11.31
CA PHE A 259 -11.68 3.48 11.48
C PHE A 259 -10.63 4.59 11.60
N LEU A 260 -10.63 5.55 10.68
CA LEU A 260 -9.64 6.63 10.67
C LEU A 260 -9.79 7.55 11.90
N ASP A 261 -11.01 7.77 12.38
CA ASP A 261 -11.30 8.45 13.65
C ASP A 261 -10.70 7.67 14.83
N ALA A 262 -10.89 6.34 14.86
CA ALA A 262 -10.44 5.49 15.96
C ALA A 262 -8.91 5.44 16.08
N VAL A 263 -8.20 5.37 14.95
CA VAL A 263 -6.72 5.39 14.92
C VAL A 263 -6.14 6.80 15.09
N GLY A 264 -6.97 7.84 14.99
CA GLY A 264 -6.56 9.23 15.23
C GLY A 264 -5.76 9.86 14.10
N LEU A 265 -6.01 9.47 12.84
CA LEU A 265 -5.38 10.12 11.70
C LEU A 265 -5.97 11.53 11.52
N THR A 266 -5.15 12.58 11.57
CA THR A 266 -5.66 13.95 11.39
C THR A 266 -5.52 14.43 9.97
N ASP A 267 -4.35 14.23 9.37
CA ASP A 267 -3.97 14.82 8.10
C ASP A 267 -3.25 13.82 7.21
N GLY A 268 -3.47 13.96 5.90
CA GLY A 268 -2.75 13.19 4.89
C GLY A 268 -3.56 12.04 4.28
N PRO A 269 -2.93 11.31 3.34
CA PRO A 269 -3.59 10.23 2.61
C PRO A 269 -3.80 9.00 3.51
N GLY A 270 -4.85 8.23 3.19
CA GLY A 270 -5.09 6.91 3.77
C GLY A 270 -5.43 5.92 2.67
N HIS A 271 -4.72 4.80 2.65
CA HIS A 271 -5.04 3.60 1.88
C HIS A 271 -5.57 2.55 2.86
N THR A 272 -6.86 2.20 2.77
CA THR A 272 -7.50 1.26 3.71
C THR A 272 -8.07 0.08 2.95
N GLU A 273 -7.65 -1.13 3.32
CA GLU A 273 -8.16 -2.37 2.74
C GLU A 273 -9.35 -2.87 3.54
N ILE A 274 -10.43 -3.27 2.86
CA ILE A 274 -11.68 -3.68 3.47
C ILE A 274 -12.20 -4.94 2.78
N LYS A 275 -12.59 -5.95 3.57
CA LYS A 275 -13.43 -7.04 3.10
C LYS A 275 -14.88 -6.83 3.52
N PHE A 276 -15.80 -7.02 2.59
CA PHE A 276 -17.22 -6.89 2.85
C PHE A 276 -17.83 -8.26 3.17
N GLY A 277 -17.80 -8.64 4.46
CA GLY A 277 -18.34 -9.92 4.90
C GLY A 277 -19.84 -9.90 5.21
N ALA A 278 -20.37 -11.05 5.65
CA ALA A 278 -21.78 -11.21 5.99
C ALA A 278 -22.27 -10.24 7.09
N ARG A 279 -21.38 -9.82 8.00
CA ARG A 279 -21.67 -8.84 9.07
C ARG A 279 -21.50 -7.38 8.61
N GLY A 280 -20.95 -7.15 7.42
CA GLY A 280 -20.61 -5.83 6.89
C GLY A 280 -19.12 -5.66 6.61
N PRO A 281 -18.66 -4.42 6.35
CA PRO A 281 -17.26 -4.13 6.05
C PRO A 281 -16.37 -4.37 7.27
N VAL A 282 -15.24 -5.04 7.05
CA VAL A 282 -14.17 -5.24 8.01
C VAL A 282 -12.89 -4.65 7.44
N VAL A 283 -12.30 -3.69 8.16
CA VAL A 283 -10.97 -3.15 7.81
C VAL A 283 -9.93 -4.25 8.00
N ILE A 284 -9.20 -4.61 6.96
CA ILE A 284 -8.16 -5.64 7.01
C ILE A 284 -6.83 -5.04 7.42
N GLU A 285 -6.46 -3.92 6.81
CA GLU A 285 -5.25 -3.15 7.09
C GLU A 285 -5.40 -1.72 6.56
N SER A 286 -4.52 -0.82 6.98
CA SER A 286 -4.48 0.54 6.43
C SER A 286 -3.12 1.19 6.59
N HIS A 287 -2.78 2.13 5.72
CA HIS A 287 -1.53 2.87 5.78
C HIS A 287 -1.78 4.35 5.51
N ASN A 288 -1.06 5.26 6.18
CA ASN A 288 -1.15 6.72 5.97
C ASN A 288 -0.35 7.19 4.74
N ARG A 289 -0.54 6.49 3.62
CA ARG A 289 0.13 6.74 2.35
C ARG A 289 -0.79 6.51 1.16
N ILE A 290 -0.22 6.70 -0.02
CA ILE A 290 -0.88 6.52 -1.30
C ILE A 290 -0.89 5.03 -1.66
N GLY A 291 -2.01 4.56 -2.22
CA GLY A 291 -2.17 3.19 -2.73
C GLY A 291 -1.15 2.82 -3.82
N GLY A 292 -0.65 1.59 -3.77
CA GLY A 292 0.29 1.04 -4.74
C GLY A 292 -0.37 0.67 -6.08
N ASP A 293 0.28 -0.18 -6.87
CA ASP A 293 -0.34 -0.88 -7.99
C ASP A 293 -1.06 -0.01 -9.03
N ARG A 294 -0.54 1.20 -9.26
CA ARG A 294 -1.16 2.23 -10.12
C ARG A 294 -2.54 2.70 -9.65
N ILE A 295 -3.05 2.29 -8.49
CA ILE A 295 -4.36 2.72 -7.96
C ILE A 295 -4.46 4.24 -7.91
N HIS A 296 -3.39 4.91 -7.48
CA HIS A 296 -3.36 6.37 -7.45
C HIS A 296 -3.47 7.02 -8.84
N ASP A 297 -2.88 6.41 -9.87
CA ASP A 297 -3.00 6.87 -11.26
C ASP A 297 -4.43 6.60 -11.78
N LEU A 298 -5.07 5.49 -11.40
CA LEU A 298 -6.49 5.22 -11.71
C LEU A 298 -7.42 6.25 -11.05
N VAL A 299 -7.17 6.58 -9.77
CA VAL A 299 -7.95 7.58 -9.02
C VAL A 299 -7.78 8.97 -9.63
N GLU A 300 -6.56 9.35 -10.00
CA GLU A 300 -6.28 10.62 -10.68
C GLU A 300 -7.04 10.70 -12.01
N ALA A 301 -6.99 9.63 -12.83
CA ALA A 301 -7.67 9.58 -14.13
C ALA A 301 -9.20 9.68 -14.02
N VAL A 302 -9.81 9.05 -13.00
CA VAL A 302 -11.28 8.98 -12.86
C VAL A 302 -11.85 10.16 -12.07
N TYR A 303 -11.15 10.67 -11.07
CA TYR A 303 -11.67 11.70 -10.17
C TYR A 303 -10.97 13.05 -10.31
N GLY A 304 -9.88 13.14 -11.08
CA GLY A 304 -9.07 14.36 -11.19
C GLY A 304 -8.34 14.72 -9.90
N ILE A 305 -8.16 13.76 -8.98
CA ILE A 305 -7.50 13.98 -7.68
C ILE A 305 -6.16 13.25 -7.64
N ASP A 306 -5.06 14.02 -7.73
CA ASP A 306 -3.71 13.50 -7.45
C ASP A 306 -3.44 13.54 -5.93
N LEU A 307 -3.55 12.38 -5.28
CA LEU A 307 -3.27 12.24 -3.85
C LEU A 307 -1.80 12.52 -3.48
N THR A 308 -0.87 12.43 -4.43
CA THR A 308 0.54 12.81 -4.24
C THR A 308 0.67 14.32 -4.09
N HIS A 309 0.07 15.06 -5.03
CA HIS A 309 0.02 16.51 -4.98
C HIS A 309 -0.60 17.03 -3.68
N TYR A 310 -1.69 16.39 -3.22
CA TYR A 310 -2.32 16.71 -1.94
C TYR A 310 -1.44 16.36 -0.74
N ALA A 311 -0.86 15.17 -0.69
CA ALA A 311 -0.04 14.72 0.43
C ALA A 311 1.19 15.61 0.66
N VAL A 312 1.77 16.12 -0.43
CA VAL A 312 2.93 17.01 -0.38
C VAL A 312 2.53 18.46 -0.13
N GLY A 313 1.45 18.95 -0.75
CA GLY A 313 1.06 20.36 -0.66
C GLY A 313 0.26 20.73 0.59
N TRP A 314 -0.50 19.79 1.16
CA TRP A 314 -1.39 20.06 2.30
C TRP A 314 -0.66 20.58 3.55
N PRO A 315 0.47 19.98 4.00
CA PRO A 315 1.20 20.46 5.18
C PRO A 315 1.69 21.91 5.06
N PHE A 316 1.82 22.41 3.82
CA PHE A 316 2.29 23.76 3.52
C PHE A 316 1.16 24.73 3.15
N GLY A 317 -0.09 24.29 3.18
CA GLY A 317 -1.24 25.11 2.76
C GLY A 317 -1.26 25.45 1.28
N LEU A 318 -0.60 24.63 0.44
CA LEU A 318 -0.45 24.87 -1.00
C LEU A 318 -1.58 24.26 -1.83
N VAL A 319 -2.45 23.47 -1.21
CA VAL A 319 -3.64 22.88 -1.83
C VAL A 319 -4.89 23.25 -1.03
N SER A 320 -6.01 23.37 -1.72
CA SER A 320 -7.30 23.58 -1.07
C SER A 320 -7.87 22.26 -0.55
N GLU A 321 -8.50 22.31 0.62
CA GLU A 321 -9.16 21.16 1.22
C GLU A 321 -10.27 20.58 0.31
N LEU A 322 -10.36 19.25 0.23
CA LEU A 322 -11.51 18.58 -0.39
C LEU A 322 -12.70 18.65 0.58
N ARG A 323 -13.77 19.33 0.16
CA ARG A 323 -14.97 19.50 1.00
C ARG A 323 -15.90 18.30 0.93
N GLU A 324 -16.01 17.70 -0.25
CA GLU A 324 -16.91 16.60 -0.53
C GLU A 324 -16.16 15.50 -1.28
N ARG A 325 -16.77 14.31 -1.32
CA ARG A 325 -16.27 13.22 -2.16
C ARG A 325 -16.41 13.61 -3.63
N PRO A 326 -15.35 13.50 -4.45
CA PRO A 326 -15.43 13.79 -5.88
C PRO A 326 -16.35 12.79 -6.60
N LYS A 327 -16.89 13.21 -7.74
CA LYS A 327 -17.69 12.35 -8.61
C LYS A 327 -16.78 11.71 -9.66
N PRO A 328 -16.97 10.43 -9.98
CA PRO A 328 -16.19 9.78 -11.04
C PRO A 328 -16.59 10.32 -12.41
N ASP A 329 -15.60 10.44 -13.30
CA ASP A 329 -15.74 10.67 -14.73
C ASP A 329 -15.16 9.45 -15.48
N GLY A 330 -16.03 8.53 -15.87
CA GLY A 330 -15.65 7.25 -16.49
C GLY A 330 -15.19 6.19 -15.49
N GLY A 331 -14.31 5.31 -15.95
CA GLY A 331 -13.69 4.26 -15.14
C GLY A 331 -12.27 3.93 -15.60
N ALA A 332 -11.51 3.30 -14.74
CA ALA A 332 -10.15 2.87 -15.01
C ALA A 332 -9.87 1.53 -14.33
N ALA A 333 -8.96 0.76 -14.90
CA ALA A 333 -8.58 -0.54 -14.36
C ALA A 333 -7.09 -0.78 -14.56
N VAL A 334 -6.54 -1.66 -13.74
CA VAL A 334 -5.22 -2.28 -13.94
C VAL A 334 -5.39 -3.79 -13.89
N ARG A 335 -4.69 -4.49 -14.77
CA ARG A 335 -4.62 -5.95 -14.78
C ARG A 335 -3.16 -6.40 -14.77
N PHE A 336 -2.89 -7.42 -13.98
CA PHE A 336 -1.55 -8.01 -13.84
C PHE A 336 -1.42 -9.23 -14.74
N VAL A 337 -0.21 -9.44 -15.25
CA VAL A 337 0.14 -10.59 -16.08
C VAL A 337 0.75 -11.67 -15.21
N GLU A 338 0.16 -12.85 -15.29
CA GLU A 338 0.64 -14.05 -14.62
C GLU A 338 1.64 -14.82 -15.49
N GLY A 339 2.51 -15.59 -14.85
CA GLY A 339 3.58 -16.36 -15.50
C GLY A 339 3.54 -17.85 -15.20
N THR A 340 4.17 -18.63 -16.08
CA THR A 340 4.55 -20.01 -15.80
C THR A 340 5.99 -20.08 -15.31
N ALA A 341 6.37 -21.18 -14.66
CA ALA A 341 7.75 -21.37 -14.20
C ALA A 341 8.75 -21.40 -15.37
N GLY A 342 9.87 -20.69 -15.20
CA GLY A 342 10.97 -20.66 -16.15
C GLY A 342 11.79 -19.38 -16.07
N THR A 343 12.55 -19.08 -17.13
CA THR A 343 13.36 -17.86 -17.24
C THR A 343 12.78 -16.92 -18.29
N VAL A 344 12.64 -15.64 -17.96
CA VAL A 344 12.15 -14.61 -18.88
C VAL A 344 13.15 -14.42 -20.02
N ALA A 345 12.75 -14.72 -21.25
CA ALA A 345 13.58 -14.63 -22.45
C ALA A 345 13.36 -13.33 -23.22
N SER A 346 12.13 -12.82 -23.31
CA SER A 346 11.83 -11.53 -23.92
C SER A 346 10.59 -10.88 -23.30
N ILE A 347 10.52 -9.55 -23.41
CA ILE A 347 9.38 -8.72 -23.03
C ILE A 347 9.16 -7.72 -24.16
N ASP A 348 8.06 -7.88 -24.89
CA ASP A 348 7.75 -7.12 -26.10
C ASP A 348 6.36 -6.48 -26.01
N GLY A 349 6.15 -5.34 -26.68
CA GLY A 349 4.84 -4.67 -26.79
C GLY A 349 4.55 -3.56 -25.77
N LEU A 350 5.41 -3.36 -24.76
CA LEU A 350 5.21 -2.30 -23.75
C LEU A 350 5.17 -0.89 -24.36
N ASP A 351 6.06 -0.58 -25.29
CA ASP A 351 6.10 0.76 -25.90
C ASP A 351 4.90 1.01 -26.84
N GLU A 352 4.41 -0.05 -27.51
CA GLU A 352 3.17 0.03 -28.29
C GLU A 352 1.96 0.31 -27.40
N LEU A 353 1.90 -0.32 -26.23
CA LEU A 353 0.85 -0.07 -25.25
C LEU A 353 0.92 1.36 -24.70
N ARG A 354 2.10 1.83 -24.30
CA ARG A 354 2.31 3.19 -23.78
C ARG A 354 1.98 4.29 -24.78
N ALA A 355 2.03 3.99 -26.08
CA ALA A 355 1.67 4.96 -27.12
C ALA A 355 0.16 5.15 -27.28
N ARG A 356 -0.68 4.30 -26.66
CA ARG A 356 -2.13 4.40 -26.76
C ARG A 356 -2.68 5.44 -25.78
N PRO A 357 -3.57 6.35 -26.21
CA PRO A 357 -4.08 7.42 -25.36
C PRO A 357 -4.94 6.90 -24.20
N GLU A 358 -5.57 5.73 -24.33
CA GLU A 358 -6.37 5.12 -23.28
C GLU A 358 -5.54 4.45 -22.18
N VAL A 359 -4.25 4.18 -22.45
CA VAL A 359 -3.34 3.48 -21.53
C VAL A 359 -2.69 4.48 -20.58
N ILE A 360 -2.93 4.29 -19.29
CA ILE A 360 -2.31 5.05 -18.21
C ILE A 360 -0.87 4.57 -17.98
N ALA A 361 -0.67 3.25 -17.94
CA ALA A 361 0.62 2.64 -17.70
C ALA A 361 0.69 1.23 -18.32
N ALA A 362 1.87 0.85 -18.77
CA ALA A 362 2.21 -0.53 -19.08
C ALA A 362 3.64 -0.76 -18.61
N ASP A 363 3.83 -1.63 -17.62
CA ASP A 363 5.12 -1.82 -16.95
C ASP A 363 5.47 -3.30 -16.86
N ALA A 364 6.72 -3.62 -17.12
CA ALA A 364 7.30 -4.89 -16.71
C ALA A 364 7.65 -4.83 -15.22
N LEU A 365 7.31 -5.89 -14.50
CA LEU A 365 7.66 -6.09 -13.09
C LEU A 365 8.85 -7.05 -12.95
N VAL A 366 9.29 -7.64 -14.06
CA VAL A 366 10.44 -8.53 -14.19
C VAL A 366 11.37 -8.06 -15.30
N SER A 367 12.61 -8.54 -15.30
CA SER A 367 13.62 -8.29 -16.32
C SER A 367 13.93 -9.56 -17.12
N VAL A 368 14.46 -9.41 -18.33
CA VAL A 368 15.01 -10.53 -19.11
C VAL A 368 16.13 -11.19 -18.32
N GLY A 369 16.06 -12.51 -18.18
CA GLY A 369 16.96 -13.33 -17.35
C GLY A 369 16.43 -13.63 -15.95
N ASP A 370 15.35 -12.99 -15.51
CA ASP A 370 14.75 -13.30 -14.21
C ASP A 370 14.10 -14.68 -14.22
N ARG A 371 14.22 -15.38 -13.07
CA ARG A 371 13.52 -16.64 -12.82
C ARG A 371 12.14 -16.34 -12.24
N VAL A 372 11.11 -16.84 -12.91
CA VAL A 372 9.71 -16.63 -12.55
C VAL A 372 9.01 -17.96 -12.27
N GLY A 373 7.87 -17.90 -11.58
CA GLY A 373 7.10 -19.06 -11.12
C GLY A 373 5.59 -18.80 -11.21
N PRO A 374 4.75 -19.78 -10.83
CA PRO A 374 3.34 -19.55 -10.64
C PRO A 374 3.09 -18.49 -9.55
N VAL A 375 2.01 -17.72 -9.68
CA VAL A 375 1.68 -16.63 -8.75
C VAL A 375 1.30 -17.18 -7.38
N ARG A 376 2.05 -16.79 -6.35
CA ARG A 376 1.74 -17.09 -4.94
C ARG A 376 1.43 -15.84 -4.14
N ASP A 377 2.11 -14.75 -4.44
CA ASP A 377 1.94 -13.42 -3.87
C ASP A 377 2.13 -12.33 -4.94
N ASN A 378 2.05 -11.07 -4.54
CA ASN A 378 2.13 -9.93 -5.45
C ASN A 378 3.52 -9.75 -6.10
N HIS A 379 4.57 -10.45 -5.66
CA HIS A 379 5.90 -10.39 -6.25
C HIS A 379 6.10 -11.34 -7.43
N ASP A 380 5.20 -12.30 -7.65
CA ASP A 380 5.29 -13.25 -8.77
C ASP A 380 4.62 -12.71 -10.07
N ARG A 381 4.10 -11.48 -10.03
CA ARG A 381 3.45 -10.80 -11.18
C ARG A 381 4.51 -10.37 -12.20
N LEU A 382 4.28 -10.61 -13.49
CA LEU A 382 5.26 -10.35 -14.55
C LEU A 382 5.20 -8.93 -15.11
N ALA A 383 4.00 -8.39 -15.24
CA ALA A 383 3.76 -7.07 -15.83
C ALA A 383 2.38 -6.56 -15.40
N LEU A 384 2.09 -5.31 -15.73
CA LEU A 384 0.76 -4.72 -15.59
C LEU A 384 0.40 -3.87 -16.81
N VAL A 385 -0.90 -3.77 -17.06
CA VAL A 385 -1.48 -2.78 -17.99
C VAL A 385 -2.63 -2.06 -17.28
N ALA A 386 -2.55 -0.74 -17.21
CA ALA A 386 -3.56 0.14 -16.66
C ALA A 386 -4.17 1.01 -17.77
N ALA A 387 -5.49 1.09 -17.84
CA ALA A 387 -6.21 1.83 -18.88
C ALA A 387 -7.49 2.48 -18.35
N THR A 388 -7.97 3.48 -19.09
CA THR A 388 -9.24 4.17 -18.88
C THR A 388 -10.33 3.66 -19.83
N GLY A 389 -11.58 3.92 -19.47
CA GLY A 389 -12.75 3.63 -20.29
C GLY A 389 -13.99 4.41 -19.81
N PRO A 390 -15.10 4.35 -20.56
CA PRO A 390 -16.35 5.03 -20.18
C PRO A 390 -16.99 4.44 -18.90
N THR A 391 -16.64 3.21 -18.53
CA THR A 391 -17.05 2.54 -17.29
C THR A 391 -15.92 1.66 -16.78
N GLY A 392 -15.99 1.24 -15.51
CA GLY A 392 -15.08 0.23 -14.97
C GLY A 392 -15.05 -1.05 -15.81
N ASP A 393 -16.20 -1.57 -16.22
CA ASP A 393 -16.29 -2.76 -17.09
C ASP A 393 -15.56 -2.59 -18.43
N ALA A 394 -15.70 -1.42 -19.06
CA ALA A 394 -15.04 -1.13 -20.32
C ALA A 394 -13.52 -1.03 -20.16
N ALA A 395 -13.04 -0.42 -19.07
CA ALA A 395 -11.61 -0.32 -18.76
C ALA A 395 -10.99 -1.70 -18.49
N VAL A 396 -11.69 -2.55 -17.72
CA VAL A 396 -11.28 -3.93 -17.45
C VAL A 396 -11.11 -4.72 -18.74
N LYS A 397 -12.15 -4.70 -19.58
CA LYS A 397 -12.13 -5.39 -20.87
C LYS A 397 -10.99 -4.91 -21.76
N LEU A 398 -10.75 -3.60 -21.80
CA LEU A 398 -9.65 -3.03 -22.58
C LEU A 398 -8.28 -3.50 -22.07
N CYS A 399 -8.05 -3.50 -20.76
CA CYS A 399 -6.80 -4.02 -20.18
C CYS A 399 -6.56 -5.48 -20.60
N GLU A 400 -7.58 -6.33 -20.49
CA GLU A 400 -7.50 -7.76 -20.85
C GLU A 400 -7.22 -7.95 -22.35
N GLU A 401 -7.92 -7.23 -23.21
CA GLU A 401 -7.69 -7.26 -24.67
C GLU A 401 -6.29 -6.77 -25.05
N LEU A 402 -5.76 -5.73 -24.39
CA LEU A 402 -4.42 -5.21 -24.64
C LEU A 402 -3.31 -6.16 -24.19
N ILE A 403 -3.50 -6.81 -23.04
CA ILE A 403 -2.58 -7.84 -22.54
C ILE A 403 -2.55 -9.02 -23.53
N GLU A 404 -3.71 -9.52 -23.95
CA GLU A 404 -3.80 -10.69 -24.83
C GLU A 404 -3.22 -10.42 -26.22
N ASN A 405 -3.47 -9.25 -26.80
CA ASN A 405 -3.17 -8.99 -28.21
C ASN A 405 -1.81 -8.31 -28.46
N THR A 406 -1.25 -7.61 -27.47
CA THR A 406 -0.07 -6.75 -27.68
C THR A 406 1.12 -7.14 -26.81
N LEU A 407 0.90 -7.45 -25.53
CA LEU A 407 1.99 -7.77 -24.60
C LEU A 407 2.46 -9.21 -24.79
N ARG A 408 3.75 -9.40 -25.06
CA ARG A 408 4.36 -10.72 -25.22
C ARG A 408 5.51 -10.88 -24.24
N ILE A 409 5.32 -11.76 -23.26
CA ILE A 409 6.38 -12.15 -22.32
C ILE A 409 6.72 -13.61 -22.59
N GLN A 410 7.91 -13.87 -23.13
CA GLN A 410 8.36 -15.23 -23.38
C GLN A 410 9.07 -15.76 -22.15
N VAL A 411 8.59 -16.88 -21.60
CA VAL A 411 9.25 -17.61 -20.52
C VAL A 411 9.67 -18.97 -21.05
N VAL A 412 10.97 -19.26 -20.99
CA VAL A 412 11.53 -20.54 -21.43
C VAL A 412 11.56 -21.48 -20.23
N ALA A 413 10.92 -22.65 -20.38
CA ALA A 413 10.95 -23.71 -19.37
C ALA A 413 12.38 -24.21 -19.13
N GLU A 414 12.66 -24.60 -17.88
CA GLU A 414 13.97 -25.15 -17.48
C GLU A 414 14.27 -26.52 -18.09
#